data_AF-A0A936FCZ4-F1
#
_entry.id   AF-A0A936FCZ4-F1
#
_cell.length_a   1.000
_cell.length_b   1.000
_cell.length_c   1.000
_cell.angle_alpha   90.00
_cell.angle_beta   90.00
_cell.angle_gamma   90.00
#
_symmetry.space_group_name_H-M   'P 1'
#
loop_
_entity.id
_entity.type
_entity.pdbx_description
1 polymer ?
#
loop_
_entity_poly.entity_id
_entity_poly.type
_entity_poly.pdbx_seq_one_letter_code
_entity_poly.pdbx_strand_id
1 'polypeptide(L)'
;MAHWRRLLTGLALAALAAPALAQYADLDRADWKEDAVPPPPAYSTSGLIEIDMPRSSSVKMGIDPATITINRETGIVRYVVLARGPSALNASYEGIRCATGEFRVYARQTQGNPWSNNEDGAWKSMRGQSSVMVQHPYWLARNGICIGSSVRPAVAEMVRELKSGNATLYY
;
A
#
# COMPACT_ATOMS: atom_id res chain seq x y z
N MET A 1 -18.43 -57.49 52.94
CA MET A 1 -17.32 -56.54 53.20
C MET A 1 -16.86 -55.93 51.90
N ALA A 2 -16.40 -54.67 51.95
CA ALA A 2 -15.91 -53.81 50.86
C ALA A 2 -16.97 -52.93 50.14
N HIS A 3 -17.15 -51.73 50.72
CA HIS A 3 -17.63 -50.53 50.05
C HIS A 3 -16.51 -49.96 49.16
N TRP A 4 -16.83 -49.39 47.99
CA TRP A 4 -16.05 -48.24 47.48
C TRP A 4 -16.92 -47.30 46.62
N ARG A 5 -16.59 -46.01 46.78
CA ARG A 5 -17.35 -44.82 46.41
C ARG A 5 -17.20 -44.47 44.92
N ARG A 6 -18.22 -43.73 44.46
CA ARG A 6 -18.32 -42.84 43.29
C ARG A 6 -16.99 -42.20 42.87
N LEU A 7 -16.88 -41.84 41.58
CA LEU A 7 -16.45 -40.51 41.12
C LEU A 7 -16.77 -40.34 39.62
N LEU A 8 -17.59 -39.31 39.33
CA LEU A 8 -17.78 -38.73 38.00
C LEU A 8 -16.58 -37.81 37.72
N THR A 9 -15.94 -37.95 36.58
CA THR A 9 -14.97 -36.96 36.07
C THR A 9 -15.20 -36.78 34.57
N GLY A 10 -15.80 -35.64 34.22
CA GLY A 10 -15.88 -35.16 32.85
C GLY A 10 -14.50 -34.73 32.35
N LEU A 11 -14.20 -35.01 31.09
CA LEU A 11 -13.06 -34.45 30.40
C LEU A 11 -13.58 -33.42 29.39
N ALA A 12 -13.29 -32.15 29.67
CA ALA A 12 -13.67 -31.00 28.87
C ALA A 12 -12.95 -31.01 27.51
N LEU A 13 -13.70 -30.77 26.43
CA LEU A 13 -13.17 -30.34 25.15
C LEU A 13 -12.53 -28.95 25.31
N ALA A 14 -11.21 -28.86 25.15
CA ALA A 14 -10.52 -27.60 24.91
C ALA A 14 -10.07 -27.56 23.45
N ALA A 15 -10.94 -27.06 22.57
CA ALA A 15 -10.55 -26.68 21.22
C ALA A 15 -9.66 -25.43 21.33
N LEU A 16 -8.35 -25.60 21.14
CA LEU A 16 -7.39 -24.51 20.99
C LEU A 16 -7.65 -23.82 19.64
N ALA A 17 -8.62 -22.92 19.60
CA ALA A 17 -8.68 -21.91 18.56
C ALA A 17 -7.57 -20.89 18.86
N ALA A 18 -6.39 -21.10 18.29
CA ALA A 18 -5.38 -20.04 18.23
C ALA A 18 -6.01 -18.89 17.45
N PRO A 19 -6.17 -17.69 18.04
CA PRO A 19 -6.63 -16.57 17.25
C PRO A 19 -5.48 -16.24 16.32
N ALA A 20 -5.71 -16.35 15.01
CA ALA A 20 -4.86 -15.76 13.99
C ALA A 20 -4.96 -14.24 14.10
N LEU A 21 -4.46 -13.68 15.21
CA LEU A 21 -4.29 -12.24 15.36
C LEU A 21 -3.14 -11.87 14.45
N ALA A 22 -3.53 -11.21 13.36
CA ALA A 22 -2.72 -10.40 12.48
C ALA A 22 -1.33 -10.11 13.03
N GLN A 23 -0.33 -10.82 12.50
CA GLN A 23 1.06 -10.40 12.59
C GLN A 23 1.20 -9.15 11.72
N TYR A 24 0.81 -7.98 12.24
CA TYR A 24 1.35 -6.74 11.74
C TYR A 24 2.84 -6.82 12.07
N ALA A 25 3.67 -7.02 11.05
CA ALA A 25 5.11 -6.95 11.21
C ALA A 25 5.42 -5.62 11.93
N ASP A 26 6.23 -5.67 12.98
CA ASP A 26 6.71 -4.46 13.65
C ASP A 26 7.55 -3.70 12.62
N LEU A 27 6.93 -2.76 11.91
CA LEU A 27 7.53 -2.13 10.75
C LEU A 27 8.65 -1.17 11.16
N ASP A 28 8.72 -0.73 12.41
CA ASP A 28 9.73 0.21 12.93
C ASP A 28 10.89 -0.47 13.69
N ARG A 29 11.03 -1.79 13.53
CA ARG A 29 12.13 -2.55 14.10
C ARG A 29 13.49 -2.15 13.53
N ALA A 30 14.52 -2.18 14.38
CA ALA A 30 15.89 -1.78 14.02
C ALA A 30 16.53 -2.64 12.90
N ASP A 31 16.02 -3.86 12.69
CA ASP A 31 16.46 -4.78 11.63
C ASP A 31 15.59 -4.72 10.37
N TRP A 32 14.68 -3.75 10.26
CA TRP A 32 13.85 -3.60 9.08
C TRP A 32 14.72 -3.38 7.84
N LYS A 33 14.42 -4.15 6.79
CA LYS A 33 15.06 -4.02 5.48
C LYS A 33 14.00 -4.19 4.41
N GLU A 34 14.07 -3.35 3.39
CA GLU A 34 13.28 -3.50 2.19
C GLU A 34 13.63 -4.82 1.46
N ASP A 35 12.60 -5.52 1.01
CA ASP A 35 12.70 -6.71 0.17
C ASP A 35 13.29 -6.40 -1.20
N ALA A 36 13.77 -7.42 -1.91
CA ALA A 36 14.21 -7.26 -3.28
C ALA A 36 13.08 -6.64 -4.11
N VAL A 37 13.35 -5.51 -4.76
CA VAL A 37 12.34 -4.78 -5.53
C VAL A 37 11.94 -5.65 -6.74
N PRO A 38 10.66 -6.08 -6.84
CA PRO A 38 10.23 -6.85 -8.00
C PRO A 38 10.19 -5.94 -9.24
N PRO A 39 10.31 -6.51 -10.46
CA PRO A 39 10.27 -5.72 -11.68
C PRO A 39 8.94 -4.95 -11.79
N PRO A 40 8.94 -3.76 -12.42
CA PRO A 40 7.70 -3.01 -12.65
C PRO A 40 6.66 -3.88 -13.38
N PRO A 41 5.42 -3.97 -12.88
CA PRO A 41 4.40 -4.78 -13.51
C PRO A 41 3.92 -4.13 -14.83
N ALA A 42 3.28 -4.93 -15.68
CA ALA A 42 2.46 -4.38 -16.75
C ALA A 42 1.29 -3.58 -16.15
N TYR A 43 0.87 -2.52 -16.82
CA TYR A 43 -0.23 -1.66 -16.39
C TYR A 43 -1.20 -1.35 -17.53
N SER A 44 -2.43 -1.01 -17.17
CA SER A 44 -3.48 -0.51 -18.03
C SER A 44 -3.53 1.02 -17.97
N THR A 45 -3.86 1.65 -19.10
CA THR A 45 -4.18 3.08 -19.17
C THR A 45 -5.68 3.36 -19.02
N SER A 46 -6.49 2.31 -18.90
CA SER A 46 -7.93 2.34 -18.73
C SER A 46 -8.33 1.91 -17.31
N GLY A 47 -9.45 2.43 -16.80
CA GLY A 47 -9.95 2.06 -15.47
C GLY A 47 -9.10 2.59 -14.31
N LEU A 48 -8.31 3.64 -14.55
CA LEU A 48 -7.48 4.27 -13.53
C LEU A 48 -8.34 4.83 -12.40
N ILE A 49 -7.81 4.75 -11.18
CA ILE A 49 -8.34 5.55 -10.08
C ILE A 49 -7.67 6.92 -10.18
N GLU A 50 -8.45 7.93 -10.54
CA GLU A 50 -7.94 9.29 -10.71
C GLU A 50 -7.47 9.88 -9.38
N ILE A 51 -6.35 10.59 -9.44
CA ILE A 51 -5.82 11.40 -8.34
C ILE A 51 -6.23 12.84 -8.63
N ASP A 52 -6.80 13.51 -7.62
CA ASP A 52 -7.21 14.90 -7.77
C ASP A 52 -6.01 15.81 -8.08
N MET A 53 -6.10 16.47 -9.22
CA MET A 53 -5.12 17.45 -9.68
C MET A 53 -5.74 18.85 -9.67
N PRO A 54 -4.95 19.92 -9.41
CA PRO A 54 -5.42 21.29 -9.53
C PRO A 54 -6.07 21.53 -10.89
N ARG A 55 -7.14 22.33 -10.93
CA ARG A 55 -7.90 22.61 -12.17
C ARG A 55 -7.03 23.22 -13.27
N SER A 56 -5.98 23.96 -12.90
CA SER A 56 -5.00 24.55 -13.82
C SER A 56 -4.02 23.54 -14.43
N SER A 57 -3.97 22.30 -13.92
CA SER A 57 -3.07 21.27 -14.43
C SER A 57 -3.55 20.72 -15.76
N SER A 58 -2.70 20.79 -16.78
CA SER A 58 -2.84 20.08 -18.05
C SER A 58 -2.50 18.59 -17.94
N VAL A 59 -1.91 18.17 -16.81
CA VAL A 59 -1.59 16.77 -16.49
C VAL A 59 -2.68 16.20 -15.60
N LYS A 60 -3.18 15.01 -15.97
CA LYS A 60 -4.03 14.17 -15.15
C LYS A 60 -3.22 13.03 -14.56
N MET A 61 -3.50 12.64 -13.33
CA MET A 61 -2.82 11.54 -12.67
C MET A 61 -3.81 10.48 -12.25
N GLY A 62 -3.42 9.21 -12.32
CA GLY A 62 -4.22 8.12 -11.80
C GLY A 62 -3.39 6.86 -11.60
N ILE A 63 -3.83 5.99 -10.71
CA ILE A 63 -3.17 4.71 -10.46
C ILE A 63 -3.90 3.58 -11.18
N ASP A 64 -3.14 2.58 -11.63
CA ASP A 64 -3.74 1.33 -12.10
C ASP A 64 -4.02 0.41 -10.89
N PRO A 65 -5.29 0.15 -10.54
CA PRO A 65 -5.63 -0.68 -9.38
C PRO A 65 -5.09 -2.12 -9.48
N ALA A 66 -4.87 -2.65 -10.68
CA ALA A 66 -4.36 -4.01 -10.87
C ALA A 66 -2.88 -4.15 -10.49
N THR A 67 -2.16 -3.03 -10.37
CA THR A 67 -0.73 -3.01 -10.02
C THR A 67 -0.47 -2.90 -8.51
N ILE A 68 -1.52 -2.67 -7.72
CA ILE A 68 -1.39 -2.48 -6.27
C ILE A 68 -1.05 -3.83 -5.62
N THR A 69 0.08 -3.88 -4.95
CA THR A 69 0.56 -5.06 -4.21
C THR A 69 0.98 -4.67 -2.80
N ILE A 70 0.81 -5.60 -1.86
CA ILE A 70 1.19 -5.41 -0.45
C ILE A 70 2.24 -6.45 -0.11
N ASN A 71 3.42 -6.00 0.31
CA ASN A 71 4.33 -6.87 1.04
C ASN A 71 3.99 -6.77 2.54
N ARG A 72 3.46 -7.85 3.12
CA ARG A 72 3.03 -7.87 4.53
C ARG A 72 4.19 -7.94 5.52
N GLU A 73 5.34 -8.42 5.09
CA GLU A 73 6.54 -8.52 5.93
C GLU A 73 7.23 -7.16 6.06
N THR A 74 7.33 -6.41 4.96
CA THR A 74 7.99 -5.10 4.94
C THR A 74 7.03 -3.93 5.13
N GLY A 75 5.73 -4.16 4.95
CA GLY A 75 4.70 -3.12 5.02
C GLY A 75 4.73 -2.14 3.85
N ILE A 76 5.38 -2.52 2.75
CA ILE A 76 5.46 -1.69 1.54
C ILE A 76 4.25 -1.98 0.65
N VAL A 77 3.57 -0.92 0.23
CA VAL A 77 2.55 -0.98 -0.82
C VAL A 77 3.14 -0.45 -2.12
N ARG A 78 3.24 -1.31 -3.14
CA ARG A 78 3.78 -0.95 -4.44
C ARG A 78 2.68 -0.82 -5.49
N TYR A 79 2.83 0.13 -6.40
CA TYR A 79 1.81 0.45 -7.41
C TYR A 79 2.45 1.19 -8.59
N VAL A 80 1.72 1.23 -9.72
CA VAL A 80 2.03 2.09 -10.87
C VAL A 80 1.08 3.28 -10.88
N VAL A 81 1.65 4.47 -10.94
CA VAL A 81 0.94 5.73 -11.17
C VAL A 81 1.26 6.27 -12.56
N LEU A 82 0.25 6.77 -13.25
CA LEU A 82 0.34 7.35 -14.57
C LEU A 82 0.09 8.85 -14.51
N ALA A 83 0.96 9.62 -15.14
CA ALA A 83 0.80 11.03 -15.44
C ALA A 83 0.54 11.21 -16.95
N ARG A 84 -0.65 11.67 -17.30
CA ARG A 84 -1.12 11.86 -18.69
C ARG A 84 -1.20 13.35 -18.99
N GLY A 85 -0.31 13.82 -19.86
CA GLY A 85 -0.34 15.17 -20.41
C GLY A 85 -0.80 15.19 -21.88
N PRO A 86 -0.80 16.37 -22.53
CA PRO A 86 -1.26 16.51 -23.91
C PRO A 86 -0.46 15.71 -24.95
N SER A 87 0.83 15.48 -24.70
CA SER A 87 1.75 14.86 -25.67
C SER A 87 2.44 13.60 -25.17
N ALA A 88 2.31 13.28 -23.88
CA ALA A 88 3.04 12.19 -23.26
C ALA A 88 2.25 11.53 -22.14
N LEU A 89 2.44 10.22 -22.01
CA LEU A 89 2.05 9.43 -20.86
C LEU A 89 3.33 8.95 -20.18
N ASN A 90 3.49 9.30 -18.91
CA ASN A 90 4.59 8.84 -18.08
C ASN A 90 4.05 7.92 -16.99
N ALA A 91 4.73 6.81 -16.75
CA ALA A 91 4.43 5.88 -15.67
C ALA A 91 5.57 5.92 -14.64
N SER A 92 5.23 5.83 -13.37
CA SER A 92 6.17 5.62 -12.27
C SER A 92 5.76 4.37 -11.50
N TYR A 93 6.72 3.49 -11.25
CA TYR A 93 6.56 2.38 -10.32
C TYR A 93 7.08 2.82 -8.95
N GLU A 94 6.20 2.86 -7.97
CA GLU A 94 6.43 3.51 -6.68
C GLU A 94 6.04 2.61 -5.51
N GLY A 95 6.56 2.93 -4.32
CA GLY A 95 6.27 2.28 -3.06
C GLY A 95 5.90 3.30 -1.99
N ILE A 96 4.92 2.98 -1.16
CA ILE A 96 4.56 3.73 0.07
C ILE A 96 4.88 2.86 1.28
N ARG A 97 5.47 3.49 2.30
CA ARG A 97 5.66 2.91 3.63
C ARG A 97 4.88 3.75 4.65
N CYS A 98 3.71 3.23 5.04
CA CYS A 98 2.80 3.92 5.96
C CYS A 98 3.45 4.20 7.33
N ALA A 99 4.30 3.29 7.82
CA ALA A 99 4.94 3.39 9.13
C ALA A 99 5.75 4.69 9.30
N THR A 100 6.59 5.02 8.33
CA THR A 100 7.42 6.24 8.36
C THR A 100 6.84 7.43 7.60
N GLY A 101 5.73 7.24 6.89
CA GLY A 101 5.18 8.31 6.06
C GLY A 101 6.09 8.67 4.89
N GLU A 102 6.73 7.66 4.29
CA GLU A 102 7.67 7.83 3.19
C GLU A 102 7.20 7.13 1.91
N PHE A 103 7.71 7.60 0.79
CA PHE A 103 7.53 6.97 -0.51
C PHE A 103 8.87 6.83 -1.24
N ARG A 104 8.94 5.89 -2.18
CA ARG A 104 10.10 5.64 -3.02
C ARG A 104 9.66 5.46 -4.45
N VAL A 105 10.41 6.03 -5.40
CA VAL A 105 10.23 5.74 -6.83
C VAL A 105 11.29 4.73 -7.25
N TYR A 106 10.85 3.59 -7.79
CA TYR A 106 11.73 2.48 -8.19
C TYR A 106 12.12 2.58 -9.65
N ALA A 107 11.17 2.92 -10.51
CA ALA A 107 11.39 3.02 -11.95
C ALA A 107 10.44 4.03 -12.58
N ARG A 108 10.82 4.52 -13.76
CA ARG A 108 10.00 5.43 -14.58
C ARG A 108 9.99 4.96 -16.02
N GLN A 109 8.92 5.29 -16.73
CA GLN A 109 8.76 5.00 -18.13
C GLN A 109 8.03 6.15 -18.81
N THR A 110 8.50 6.56 -19.99
CA THR A 110 7.68 7.29 -20.95
C THR A 110 7.08 6.27 -21.90
N GLN A 111 5.77 6.34 -22.15
CA GLN A 111 5.06 5.35 -22.97
C GLN A 111 5.78 5.06 -24.29
N GLY A 112 5.94 3.77 -24.61
CA GLY A 112 6.67 3.30 -25.79
C GLY A 112 8.16 3.02 -25.54
N ASN A 113 8.74 3.52 -24.45
CA ASN A 113 10.11 3.21 -24.05
C ASN A 113 10.16 2.06 -23.02
N PRO A 114 11.29 1.37 -22.84
CA PRO A 114 11.49 0.47 -21.70
C PRO A 114 11.42 1.21 -20.36
N TRP A 115 11.18 0.47 -19.28
CA TRP A 115 11.35 0.98 -17.93
C TRP A 115 12.81 1.36 -17.67
N SER A 116 13.02 2.51 -17.04
CA SER A 116 14.32 2.97 -16.54
C SER A 116 14.31 2.93 -15.01
N ASN A 117 15.32 2.29 -14.42
CA ASN A 117 15.48 2.24 -12.98
C ASN A 117 15.80 3.63 -12.43
N ASN A 118 15.25 3.96 -11.27
CA ASN A 118 15.56 5.19 -10.57
C ASN A 118 16.77 4.97 -9.64
N GLU A 119 17.96 5.34 -10.11
CA GLU A 119 19.22 5.17 -9.38
C GLU A 119 19.23 5.93 -8.04
N ASP A 120 18.63 7.12 -8.01
CA ASP A 120 18.43 7.98 -6.84
C ASP A 120 17.38 7.45 -5.86
N GLY A 121 16.93 6.20 -5.97
CA GLY A 121 15.76 5.62 -5.31
C GLY A 121 15.76 5.59 -3.77
N ALA A 122 16.21 6.62 -3.06
CA ALA A 122 16.01 6.80 -1.64
C ALA A 122 14.52 6.94 -1.31
N TRP A 123 14.19 6.52 -0.10
CA TRP A 123 12.93 6.85 0.55
C TRP A 123 12.87 8.37 0.80
N LYS A 124 11.73 8.98 0.50
CA LYS A 124 11.48 10.41 0.64
C LYS A 124 10.25 10.62 1.53
N SER A 125 10.32 11.60 2.41
CA SER A 125 9.17 12.04 3.20
C SER A 125 8.02 12.45 2.29
N MET A 126 6.80 11.94 2.56
CA MET A 126 5.58 12.40 1.92
C MET A 126 5.17 13.81 2.40
N ARG A 127 5.60 14.22 3.60
CA ARG A 127 5.36 15.56 4.14
C ARG A 127 6.30 16.58 3.53
N GLY A 128 5.82 17.81 3.35
CA GLY A 128 6.60 18.95 2.85
C GLY A 128 6.80 18.98 1.33
N GLN A 129 6.19 18.05 0.59
CA GLN A 129 6.21 18.06 -0.87
C GLN A 129 5.26 19.16 -1.39
N SER A 130 5.78 20.09 -2.18
CA SER A 130 5.03 21.26 -2.67
C SER A 130 4.59 21.16 -4.13
N SER A 131 5.22 20.30 -4.93
CA SER A 131 4.80 20.06 -6.31
C SER A 131 3.73 18.98 -6.35
N VAL A 132 2.65 19.25 -7.10
CA VAL A 132 1.53 18.31 -7.28
C VAL A 132 1.99 16.94 -7.77
N MET A 133 3.04 16.89 -8.60
CA MET A 133 3.58 15.66 -9.20
C MET A 133 4.31 14.74 -8.21
N VAL A 134 4.60 15.22 -6.99
CA VAL A 134 5.25 14.45 -5.92
C VAL A 134 4.46 14.48 -4.62
N GLN A 135 3.31 15.16 -4.61
CA GLN A 135 2.38 15.17 -3.48
C GLN A 135 1.41 13.98 -3.56
N HIS A 136 1.23 13.35 -4.73
CA HIS A 136 0.30 12.23 -4.89
C HIS A 136 0.53 11.05 -3.94
N PRO A 137 1.76 10.66 -3.52
CA PRO A 137 1.92 9.54 -2.60
C PRO A 137 1.27 9.83 -1.24
N TYR A 138 1.32 11.09 -0.78
CA TYR A 138 0.64 11.52 0.44
C TYR A 138 -0.88 11.34 0.33
N TRP A 139 -1.46 11.75 -0.80
CA TRP A 139 -2.90 11.63 -1.02
C TRP A 139 -3.35 10.17 -1.13
N LEU A 140 -2.57 9.33 -1.82
CA LEU A 140 -2.83 7.90 -1.90
C LEU A 140 -2.73 7.23 -0.53
N ALA A 141 -1.69 7.56 0.24
CA ALA A 141 -1.51 7.10 1.62
C ALA A 141 -2.73 7.48 2.48
N ARG A 142 -3.09 8.76 2.49
CA ARG A 142 -4.16 9.31 3.34
C ARG A 142 -5.55 8.80 2.96
N ASN A 143 -5.85 8.69 1.66
CA ASN A 143 -7.21 8.49 1.18
C ASN A 143 -7.55 7.01 0.90
N GLY A 144 -6.60 6.09 1.05
CA GLY A 144 -6.96 4.68 0.92
C GLY A 144 -5.86 3.65 1.13
N ILE A 145 -4.56 3.98 1.03
CA ILE A 145 -3.51 2.98 1.24
C ILE A 145 -3.23 2.74 2.72
N CYS A 146 -3.19 3.80 3.53
CA CYS A 146 -2.85 3.72 4.95
C CYS A 146 -4.09 3.86 5.85
N ILE A 147 -3.99 3.33 7.07
CA ILE A 147 -4.86 3.58 8.22
C ILE A 147 -3.93 3.99 9.37
N GLY A 148 -3.84 5.30 9.62
CA GLY A 148 -2.77 5.84 10.49
C GLY A 148 -1.39 5.50 9.95
N SER A 149 -0.51 4.97 10.81
CA SER A 149 0.82 4.46 10.44
C SER A 149 0.82 3.04 9.88
N SER A 150 -0.34 2.38 9.81
CA SER A 150 -0.47 1.00 9.32
C SER A 150 -0.94 0.93 7.87
N VAL A 151 -0.61 -0.17 7.20
CA VAL A 151 -1.11 -0.49 5.85
C VAL A 151 -2.53 -1.04 5.95
N ARG A 152 -3.43 -0.58 5.07
CA ARG A 152 -4.78 -1.16 4.96
C ARG A 152 -4.68 -2.65 4.59
N PRO A 153 -5.46 -3.55 5.22
CA PRO A 153 -5.14 -4.99 5.16
C PRO A 153 -5.40 -5.67 3.82
N ALA A 154 -6.21 -5.08 2.93
CA ALA A 154 -6.58 -5.68 1.65
C ALA A 154 -6.55 -4.68 0.49
N VAL A 155 -6.01 -5.11 -0.66
CA VAL A 155 -5.96 -4.30 -1.89
C VAL A 155 -7.36 -3.89 -2.36
N ALA A 156 -8.33 -4.80 -2.31
CA ALA A 156 -9.71 -4.50 -2.67
C ALA A 156 -10.31 -3.37 -1.81
N GLU A 157 -9.90 -3.30 -0.54
CA GLU A 157 -10.29 -2.23 0.37
C GLU A 157 -9.61 -0.91 -0.02
N MET A 158 -8.30 -0.92 -0.30
CA MET A 158 -7.57 0.26 -0.78
C MET A 158 -8.22 0.82 -2.05
N VAL A 159 -8.48 -0.04 -3.04
CA VAL A 159 -9.13 0.33 -4.30
C VAL A 159 -10.50 0.96 -4.05
N ARG A 160 -11.29 0.41 -3.13
CA ARG A 160 -12.61 0.96 -2.78
C ARG A 160 -12.49 2.35 -2.15
N GLU A 161 -11.62 2.53 -1.16
CA GLU A 161 -11.44 3.82 -0.49
C GLU A 161 -10.90 4.89 -1.45
N LEU A 162 -9.87 4.55 -2.24
CA LEU A 162 -9.29 5.45 -3.25
C LEU A 162 -10.34 5.89 -4.28
N LYS A 163 -11.28 5.02 -4.67
CA LYS A 163 -12.39 5.36 -5.57
C LYS A 163 -13.46 6.22 -4.91
N SER A 164 -13.69 6.04 -3.62
CA SER A 164 -14.77 6.73 -2.91
C SER A 164 -14.50 8.21 -2.71
N GLY A 165 -13.24 8.64 -2.75
CA GLY A 165 -12.83 10.02 -2.41
C GLY A 165 -13.10 10.41 -0.95
N ASN A 166 -13.66 9.50 -0.13
CA ASN A 166 -13.81 9.70 1.29
C ASN A 166 -12.44 9.50 1.92
N ALA A 167 -11.69 10.59 2.07
CA ALA A 167 -10.67 10.69 3.10
C ALA A 167 -11.34 10.21 4.40
N THR A 168 -10.95 9.03 4.88
CA THR A 168 -11.51 8.41 6.08
C THR A 168 -11.46 9.47 7.20
N LEU A 169 -12.63 10.04 7.53
CA LEU A 169 -12.89 11.02 8.59
C LEU A 169 -12.80 10.36 9.96
N TYR A 170 -11.72 9.64 10.23
CA TYR A 170 -11.49 9.04 11.53
C TYR A 170 -10.19 9.60 12.12
N TYR A 171 -10.45 10.31 13.22
CA TYR A 171 -9.58 10.99 14.18
C TYR A 171 -8.20 10.36 14.39
#